data_AF-A0A3N5WX19-F1
#
_entry.id   AF-A0A3N5WX19-F1
#
_cell.length_a   1.000
_cell.length_b   1.000
_cell.length_c   1.000
_cell.angle_alpha   90.00
_cell.angle_beta   90.00
_cell.angle_gamma   90.00
#
_symmetry.space_group_name_H-M   'P 1'
#
loop_
_entity.id
_entity.type
_entity.pdbx_description
1 polymer ?
#
loop_
_entity_poly.entity_id
_entity_poly.type
_entity_poly.pdbx_seq_one_letter_code
_entity_poly.pdbx_strand_id
1 'polypeptide(L)'
;MKVALQFGNVIRLERMDEELVHKLAAAGTHHVSIAIESASPRIQSLSRKNLKLHMVKDVVGWTRRYGINTLGFFMIGFPGETVEEIKMTIRFACETELDEALFSIVIPYAGTEMRSQVIRMGMYDEGAEVDNLRGVIRIETPDFDFKTLKRLQRRAYMMFFLTRFRFLKMLPKLFSLRSSKRYLRAIERNFLPEAIVGPNTRAN
;
A
#
# COMPACT_ATOMS: atom_id res chain seq x y z
N MET A 1 19.94 27.17 7.90
CA MET A 1 19.50 25.86 8.41
C MET A 1 18.60 25.22 7.36
N LYS A 2 18.96 24.06 6.78
CA LYS A 2 18.07 23.32 5.86
C LYS A 2 17.17 22.42 6.71
N VAL A 3 15.92 22.82 6.92
CA VAL A 3 14.93 21.99 7.62
C VAL A 3 14.24 21.11 6.58
N ALA A 4 14.29 19.79 6.78
CA ALA A 4 13.54 18.84 5.96
C ALA A 4 12.23 18.51 6.68
N LEU A 5 11.10 18.92 6.09
CA LEU A 5 9.78 18.63 6.65
C LEU A 5 9.22 17.38 5.98
N GLN A 6 8.82 16.40 6.79
CA GLN A 6 8.00 15.28 6.37
C GLN A 6 6.61 15.49 6.96
N PHE A 7 5.64 15.80 6.11
CA PHE A 7 4.25 15.76 6.52
C PHE A 7 3.80 14.30 6.43
N GLY A 8 3.55 13.65 7.57
CA GLY A 8 2.94 12.31 7.63
C GLY A 8 1.49 12.28 7.12
N ASN A 9 1.04 13.36 6.48
CA ASN A 9 -0.33 13.56 6.06
C ASN A 9 -0.55 12.90 4.71
N VAL A 10 -1.55 12.04 4.65
CA VAL A 10 -2.14 11.59 3.39
C VAL A 10 -2.89 12.77 2.79
N ILE A 11 -2.42 13.28 1.65
CA ILE A 11 -3.08 14.39 0.95
C ILE A 11 -4.33 13.86 0.23
N ARG A 12 -5.42 14.64 0.29
CA ARG A 12 -6.59 14.42 -0.57
C ARG A 12 -6.24 14.91 -1.96
N LEU A 13 -6.16 13.98 -2.91
CA LEU A 13 -5.69 14.22 -4.26
C LEU A 13 -6.52 15.31 -4.96
N GLU A 14 -7.81 15.39 -4.68
CA GLU A 14 -8.75 16.35 -5.27
C GLU A 14 -8.49 17.81 -4.85
N ARG A 15 -7.67 18.02 -3.81
CA ARG A 15 -7.25 19.35 -3.34
C ARG A 15 -5.87 19.74 -3.83
N MET A 16 -5.25 18.90 -4.66
CA MET A 16 -3.92 19.14 -5.19
C MET A 16 -4.01 19.83 -6.55
N ASP A 17 -3.27 20.92 -6.67
CA ASP A 17 -2.88 21.55 -7.93
C ASP A 17 -1.36 21.78 -7.93
N GLU A 18 -0.82 22.21 -9.07
CA GLU A 18 0.62 22.44 -9.21
C GLU A 18 1.11 23.56 -8.29
N GLU A 19 0.32 24.61 -8.08
CA GLU A 19 0.68 25.75 -7.22
C GLU A 19 0.88 25.30 -5.76
N LEU A 20 -0.02 24.45 -5.26
CA LEU A 20 0.10 23.87 -3.93
C LEU A 20 1.33 22.97 -3.81
N VAL A 21 1.62 22.14 -4.83
CA VAL A 21 2.84 21.32 -4.83
C VAL A 21 4.10 22.19 -4.80
N HIS A 22 4.11 23.29 -5.57
CA HIS A 22 5.20 24.25 -5.55
C HIS A 22 5.40 24.87 -4.15
N LYS A 23 4.31 25.30 -3.50
CA LYS A 23 4.36 25.84 -2.13
C LYS A 23 4.85 24.81 -1.12
N LEU A 24 4.42 23.55 -1.24
CA LEU A 24 4.91 22.45 -0.40
C LEU A 24 6.43 22.26 -0.57
N ALA A 25 6.93 22.29 -1.80
CA ALA A 25 8.35 22.19 -2.08
C ALA A 25 9.14 23.37 -1.49
N ALA A 26 8.64 24.60 -1.69
CA ALA A 26 9.25 25.81 -1.13
C ALA A 26 9.29 25.80 0.40
N ALA A 27 8.29 25.18 1.05
CA ALA A 27 8.26 24.97 2.49
C ALA A 27 9.21 23.87 3.00
N GLY A 28 9.92 23.16 2.11
CA GLY A 28 10.86 22.09 2.48
C GLY A 28 10.22 20.70 2.60
N THR A 29 9.02 20.50 2.05
CA THR A 29 8.44 19.16 1.91
C THR A 29 9.30 18.32 0.98
N HIS A 30 9.66 17.11 1.38
CA HIS A 30 10.44 16.18 0.56
C HIS A 30 9.73 14.85 0.29
N HIS A 31 8.56 14.65 0.89
CA HIS A 31 7.77 13.43 0.75
C HIS A 31 6.28 13.72 0.94
N VAL A 32 5.42 13.16 0.09
CA VAL A 32 3.96 13.19 0.23
C VAL A 32 3.36 11.81 0.02
N SER A 33 2.23 11.55 0.67
CA SER A 33 1.52 10.28 0.58
C SER A 33 0.13 10.43 -0.02
N ILE A 34 -0.22 9.57 -0.96
CA ILE A 34 -1.49 9.57 -1.68
C ILE A 34 -2.27 8.30 -1.34
N ALA A 35 -3.46 8.43 -0.76
CA ALA A 35 -4.35 7.29 -0.55
C ALA A 35 -5.15 6.98 -1.81
N ILE A 36 -4.62 6.05 -2.60
CA ILE A 36 -5.23 5.57 -3.84
C ILE A 36 -6.27 4.49 -3.55
N GLU A 37 -5.99 3.62 -2.58
CA GLU A 37 -6.84 2.51 -2.12
C GLU A 37 -7.03 1.43 -3.20
N SER A 38 -7.87 1.66 -4.21
CA SER A 38 -8.14 0.70 -5.31
C SER A 38 -8.15 1.38 -6.67
N ALA A 39 -7.77 0.68 -7.73
CA ALA A 39 -7.98 1.18 -9.10
C ALA A 39 -9.31 0.72 -9.71
N SER A 40 -10.06 -0.17 -9.04
CA SER A 40 -11.38 -0.57 -9.51
C SER A 40 -12.41 0.54 -9.27
N PRO A 41 -13.11 1.03 -10.32
CA PRO A 41 -14.19 2.01 -10.15
C PRO A 41 -15.31 1.51 -9.23
N ARG A 42 -15.59 0.20 -9.27
CA ARG A 42 -16.63 -0.42 -8.42
C ARG A 42 -16.21 -0.38 -6.95
N ILE A 43 -14.97 -0.75 -6.64
CA ILE A 43 -14.46 -0.70 -5.26
C ILE A 43 -14.33 0.75 -4.77
N GLN A 44 -13.88 1.67 -5.61
CA GLN A 44 -13.84 3.11 -5.31
C GLN A 44 -15.23 3.67 -4.96
N SER A 45 -16.27 3.20 -5.66
CA SER A 45 -17.66 3.56 -5.38
C SER A 45 -18.15 2.95 -4.06
N LEU A 46 -17.89 1.65 -3.84
CA LEU A 46 -18.28 0.94 -2.62
C LEU A 46 -17.58 1.50 -1.37
N SER A 47 -16.32 1.90 -1.47
CA SER A 47 -15.58 2.56 -0.38
C SER A 47 -15.92 4.04 -0.22
N ARG A 48 -16.77 4.59 -1.09
CA ARG A 48 -17.14 6.02 -1.17
C ARG A 48 -15.97 6.97 -1.37
N LYS A 49 -14.81 6.44 -1.80
CA LYS A 49 -13.60 7.21 -2.04
C LYS A 49 -13.69 7.99 -3.36
N ASN A 50 -14.19 7.34 -4.41
CA ASN A 50 -14.43 7.94 -5.73
C ASN A 50 -13.26 8.78 -6.27
N LEU A 51 -12.03 8.29 -6.08
CA LEU A 51 -10.83 9.00 -6.47
C LEU A 51 -10.74 9.17 -8.00
N LYS A 52 -10.43 10.37 -8.46
CA LYS A 52 -10.10 10.63 -9.86
C LYS A 52 -8.71 10.08 -10.19
N LEU A 53 -8.62 8.81 -10.61
CA LEU A 53 -7.34 8.11 -10.84
C LEU A 53 -6.38 8.84 -11.81
N HIS A 54 -6.90 9.58 -12.79
CA HIS A 54 -6.06 10.36 -13.70
C HIS A 54 -5.23 11.43 -12.98
N MET A 55 -5.76 12.03 -11.90
CA MET A 55 -5.05 13.03 -11.11
C MET A 55 -3.80 12.47 -10.42
N VAL A 56 -3.73 11.14 -10.21
CA VAL A 56 -2.54 10.52 -9.60
C VAL A 56 -1.33 10.79 -10.49
N LYS A 57 -1.50 10.71 -11.82
CA LYS A 57 -0.43 10.97 -12.78
C LYS A 57 0.01 12.43 -12.73
N ASP A 58 -0.93 13.35 -12.66
CA ASP A 58 -0.66 14.80 -12.65
C ASP A 58 0.10 15.19 -11.38
N VAL A 59 -0.40 14.79 -10.21
CA VAL A 59 0.21 15.09 -8.91
C VAL A 59 1.60 14.49 -8.80
N VAL A 60 1.79 13.23 -9.21
CA VAL A 60 3.12 12.59 -9.22
C VAL A 60 4.06 13.31 -10.19
N GLY A 61 3.56 13.79 -11.33
CA GLY A 61 4.33 14.60 -12.27
C GLY A 61 4.79 15.92 -11.65
N TRP A 62 3.90 16.64 -10.97
CA TRP A 62 4.21 17.90 -10.29
C TRP A 62 5.22 17.68 -9.17
N THR A 63 5.00 16.71 -8.28
CA THR A 63 5.89 16.45 -7.15
C THR A 63 7.29 16.08 -7.63
N ARG A 64 7.38 15.29 -8.70
CA ARG A 64 8.65 14.93 -9.32
C ARG A 64 9.41 16.15 -9.84
N ARG A 65 8.74 17.10 -10.50
CA ARG A 65 9.36 18.36 -10.99
C ARG A 65 9.99 19.16 -9.85
N TYR A 66 9.38 19.12 -8.67
CA TYR A 66 9.86 19.85 -7.49
C TYR A 66 10.70 19.00 -6.52
N GLY A 67 11.11 17.79 -6.90
CA GLY A 67 11.98 16.94 -6.08
C GLY A 67 11.30 16.36 -4.83
N ILE A 68 9.97 16.28 -4.81
CA ILE A 68 9.18 15.66 -3.74
C ILE A 68 8.95 14.18 -4.08
N ASN A 69 9.33 13.29 -3.16
CA ASN A 69 9.05 11.85 -3.30
C ASN A 69 7.58 11.53 -3.03
N THR A 70 7.07 10.48 -3.66
CA THR A 70 5.67 10.07 -3.52
C THR A 70 5.51 8.63 -3.05
N LEU A 71 4.62 8.44 -2.07
CA LEU A 71 4.15 7.14 -1.59
C LEU A 71 2.68 6.94 -1.94
N GLY A 72 2.37 5.89 -2.71
CA GLY A 72 0.99 5.44 -2.93
C GLY A 72 0.55 4.42 -1.90
N PHE A 73 -0.56 4.69 -1.21
CA PHE A 73 -1.24 3.70 -0.36
C PHE A 73 -2.32 2.98 -1.17
N PHE A 74 -2.19 1.66 -1.22
CA PHE A 74 -3.10 0.73 -1.87
C PHE A 74 -3.64 -0.26 -0.84
N MET A 75 -4.89 -0.67 -1.02
CA MET A 75 -5.59 -1.61 -0.18
C MET A 75 -6.16 -2.72 -1.07
N ILE A 76 -6.07 -3.97 -0.63
CA ILE A 76 -6.61 -5.13 -1.35
C ILE A 76 -7.43 -6.01 -0.41
N GLY A 77 -8.42 -6.72 -0.96
CA GLY A 77 -9.29 -7.62 -0.22
C GLY A 77 -10.51 -6.92 0.37
N PHE A 78 -11.07 -5.93 -0.32
CA PHE A 78 -12.35 -5.34 0.10
C PHE A 78 -13.48 -6.39 0.06
N PRO A 79 -14.54 -6.25 0.88
CA PRO A 79 -15.68 -7.16 0.83
C PRO A 79 -16.29 -7.22 -0.58
N GLY A 80 -16.28 -8.42 -1.16
CA GLY A 80 -16.76 -8.66 -2.52
C GLY A 80 -15.85 -8.12 -3.64
N GLU A 81 -14.59 -7.78 -3.38
CA GLU A 81 -13.59 -7.48 -4.42
C GLU A 81 -13.17 -8.74 -5.17
N THR A 82 -13.02 -8.66 -6.49
CA THR A 82 -12.56 -9.81 -7.29
C THR A 82 -11.04 -9.83 -7.39
N VAL A 83 -10.47 -11.01 -7.65
CA VAL A 83 -9.02 -11.12 -7.89
C VAL A 83 -8.58 -10.28 -9.10
N GLU A 84 -9.43 -10.14 -10.12
CA GLU A 84 -9.20 -9.33 -11.32
C GLU A 84 -9.10 -7.84 -11.00
N GLU A 85 -9.93 -7.34 -10.09
CA GLU A 85 -9.86 -5.97 -9.59
C GLU A 85 -8.62 -5.73 -8.73
N ILE A 86 -8.23 -6.69 -7.89
CA ILE A 86 -6.96 -6.63 -7.16
C ILE A 86 -5.79 -6.53 -8.17
N LYS A 87 -5.79 -7.36 -9.21
CA LYS A 87 -4.78 -7.30 -10.28
C LYS A 87 -4.80 -5.96 -11.01
N MET A 88 -5.97 -5.35 -11.21
CA MET A 88 -6.10 -4.01 -11.80
C MET A 88 -5.40 -2.96 -10.94
N THR A 89 -5.63 -2.98 -9.62
CA THR A 89 -4.96 -2.10 -8.66
C THR A 89 -3.43 -2.29 -8.68
N ILE A 90 -2.96 -3.54 -8.74
CA ILE A 90 -1.53 -3.84 -8.83
C ILE A 90 -0.92 -3.31 -10.14
N ARG A 91 -1.59 -3.50 -11.28
CA ARG A 91 -1.13 -2.98 -12.58
C ARG A 91 -1.05 -1.46 -12.57
N PHE A 92 -2.11 -0.80 -12.10
CA PHE A 92 -2.13 0.66 -11.97
C PHE A 92 -0.95 1.16 -11.15
N ALA A 93 -0.69 0.57 -9.97
CA ALA A 93 0.46 0.91 -9.15
C ALA A 93 1.79 0.80 -9.91
N CYS A 94 1.99 -0.28 -10.68
CA CYS A 94 3.21 -0.50 -11.46
C CYS A 94 3.39 0.53 -12.59
N GLU A 95 2.29 0.93 -13.23
CA GLU A 95 2.25 1.90 -14.34
C GLU A 95 2.51 3.34 -13.90
N THR A 96 2.13 3.70 -12.66
CA THR A 96 2.42 5.03 -12.11
C THR A 96 3.92 5.32 -12.06
N GLU A 97 4.28 6.59 -11.82
CA GLU A 97 5.66 7.01 -11.54
C GLU A 97 5.95 7.19 -10.05
N LEU A 98 5.11 6.62 -9.18
CA LEU A 98 5.32 6.64 -7.73
C LEU A 98 6.71 6.11 -7.36
N ASP A 99 7.32 6.74 -6.35
CA ASP A 99 8.60 6.31 -5.80
C ASP A 99 8.45 5.10 -4.88
N GLU A 100 7.39 5.11 -4.08
CA GLU A 100 7.08 4.06 -3.11
C GLU A 100 5.60 3.65 -3.22
N ALA A 101 5.32 2.40 -2.86
CA ALA A 101 3.96 1.88 -2.76
C ALA A 101 3.83 0.99 -1.52
N LEU A 102 2.72 1.14 -0.80
CA LEU A 102 2.34 0.27 0.29
C LEU A 102 1.03 -0.43 -0.06
N PHE A 103 1.04 -1.75 -0.04
CA PHE A 103 -0.14 -2.60 -0.21
C PHE A 103 -0.54 -3.16 1.14
N SER A 104 -1.69 -2.75 1.68
CA SER A 104 -2.29 -3.33 2.87
C SER A 104 -3.43 -4.28 2.51
N ILE A 105 -3.67 -5.27 3.36
CA ILE A 105 -4.88 -6.09 3.29
C ILE A 105 -5.93 -5.39 4.14
N VAL A 106 -7.15 -5.26 3.59
CA VAL A 106 -8.28 -4.62 4.28
C VAL A 106 -8.60 -5.38 5.57
N ILE A 107 -8.75 -4.63 6.66
CA ILE A 107 -9.15 -5.16 7.96
C ILE A 107 -10.46 -4.49 8.40
N PRO A 108 -11.54 -5.26 8.58
CA PRO A 108 -12.82 -4.76 9.10
C PRO A 108 -12.77 -4.59 10.63
N TYR A 109 -12.35 -3.42 11.08
CA TYR A 109 -12.27 -3.09 12.51
C TYR A 109 -13.64 -3.04 13.18
N ALA A 110 -13.70 -3.45 14.45
CA ALA A 110 -14.91 -3.39 15.26
C ALA A 110 -15.49 -1.96 15.28
N GLY A 111 -16.82 -1.84 15.17
CA GLY A 111 -17.53 -0.56 15.11
C GLY A 111 -17.51 0.17 13.77
N THR A 112 -16.87 -0.38 12.73
CA THR A 112 -16.92 0.21 11.37
C THR A 112 -18.11 -0.29 10.56
N GLU A 113 -18.58 0.51 9.59
CA GLU A 113 -19.62 0.07 8.64
C GLU A 113 -19.17 -1.17 7.85
N MET A 114 -17.89 -1.24 7.48
CA MET A 114 -17.32 -2.38 6.79
C MET A 114 -17.42 -3.66 7.62
N ARG A 115 -17.18 -3.61 8.93
CA ARG A 115 -17.35 -4.76 9.82
C ARG A 115 -18.79 -5.24 9.84
N SER A 116 -19.74 -4.32 9.94
CA SER A 116 -21.16 -4.64 9.88
C SER A 116 -21.54 -5.26 8.54
N GLN A 117 -21.03 -4.71 7.42
CA GLN A 117 -21.22 -5.26 6.09
C GLN A 117 -20.69 -6.69 5.95
N VAL A 118 -19.45 -6.94 6.38
CA VAL A 118 -18.81 -8.26 6.31
C VAL A 118 -19.61 -9.30 7.09
N ILE A 119 -20.05 -8.98 8.31
CA ILE A 119 -20.88 -9.86 9.14
C ILE A 119 -22.22 -10.14 8.45
N ARG A 120 -22.93 -9.10 7.99
CA ARG A 120 -24.22 -9.24 7.29
C ARG A 120 -24.12 -10.13 6.05
N MET A 121 -22.99 -10.07 5.35
CA MET A 121 -22.75 -10.84 4.11
C MET A 121 -22.17 -12.23 4.36
N GLY A 122 -21.83 -12.59 5.61
CA GLY A 122 -21.15 -13.85 5.92
C GLY A 122 -19.76 -13.98 5.28
N MET A 123 -19.09 -12.86 4.99
CA MET A 123 -17.82 -12.82 4.24
C MET A 123 -16.60 -12.82 5.16
N TYR A 124 -16.55 -13.73 6.13
CA TYR A 124 -15.46 -13.80 7.09
C TYR A 124 -15.04 -15.22 7.44
N ASP A 125 -13.77 -15.37 7.76
CA ASP A 125 -13.19 -16.62 8.24
C ASP A 125 -13.68 -16.89 9.67
N GLU A 126 -14.56 -17.88 9.83
CA GLU A 126 -15.09 -18.33 11.13
C GLU A 126 -14.04 -19.03 12.01
N GLY A 127 -12.98 -19.58 11.38
CA GLY A 127 -11.93 -20.35 12.03
C GLY A 127 -10.69 -19.53 12.39
N ALA A 128 -10.60 -18.28 11.96
CA ALA A 128 -9.60 -17.34 12.46
C ALA A 128 -9.92 -17.06 13.93
N GLU A 129 -9.24 -17.77 14.85
CA GLU A 129 -9.22 -17.41 16.26
C GLU A 129 -9.08 -15.89 16.35
N VAL A 130 -10.09 -15.28 16.97
CA VAL A 130 -10.14 -13.86 17.25
C VAL A 130 -8.97 -13.59 18.17
N ASP A 131 -7.79 -13.30 17.59
CA ASP A 131 -6.54 -13.12 18.32
C ASP A 131 -6.86 -12.22 19.52
N ASN A 132 -6.75 -12.80 20.73
CA ASN A 132 -7.51 -12.46 21.94
C ASN A 132 -7.13 -11.09 22.54
N LEU A 133 -6.52 -10.22 21.72
CA LEU A 133 -6.15 -8.86 22.01
C LEU A 133 -6.73 -7.85 20.99
N ARG A 134 -7.35 -8.27 19.87
CA ARG A 134 -7.78 -7.32 18.80
C ARG A 134 -9.13 -7.52 18.13
N GLY A 135 -9.87 -8.62 18.33
CA GLY A 135 -11.24 -8.69 17.80
C GLY A 135 -11.35 -8.68 16.27
N VAL A 136 -10.23 -8.91 15.56
CA VAL A 136 -10.11 -8.71 14.10
C VAL A 136 -10.63 -9.92 13.36
N ILE A 137 -11.67 -9.73 12.53
CA ILE A 137 -12.10 -10.75 11.58
C ILE A 137 -11.33 -10.59 10.27
N ARG A 138 -11.05 -11.71 9.60
CA ARG A 138 -10.46 -11.73 8.26
C ARG A 138 -11.59 -11.84 7.25
N ILE A 139 -11.49 -11.07 6.17
CA ILE A 139 -12.46 -11.14 5.06
C ILE A 139 -12.16 -12.39 4.26
N GLU A 140 -13.19 -13.18 4.00
CA GLU A 140 -13.16 -14.34 3.12
C GLU A 140 -14.32 -14.25 2.13
N THR A 141 -14.04 -14.51 0.86
CA THR A 141 -15.01 -14.42 -0.23
C THR A 141 -14.80 -15.60 -1.19
N PRO A 142 -15.76 -15.90 -2.08
CA PRO A 142 -15.55 -16.92 -3.12
C PRO A 142 -14.33 -16.65 -4.01
N ASP A 143 -13.93 -15.39 -4.18
CA ASP A 143 -12.78 -14.98 -4.98
C ASP A 143 -11.44 -15.17 -4.25
N PHE A 144 -11.40 -15.01 -2.93
CA PHE A 144 -10.15 -15.07 -2.17
C PHE A 144 -10.32 -15.47 -0.70
N ASP A 145 -9.29 -16.14 -0.20
CA ASP A 145 -9.00 -16.31 1.23
C ASP A 145 -7.80 -15.42 1.64
N PHE A 146 -7.51 -15.37 2.94
CA PHE A 146 -6.37 -14.61 3.47
C PHE A 146 -5.03 -15.04 2.86
N LYS A 147 -4.85 -16.35 2.61
CA LYS A 147 -3.62 -16.90 2.00
C LYS A 147 -3.43 -16.40 0.56
N THR A 148 -4.50 -16.26 -0.19
CA THR A 148 -4.51 -15.72 -1.56
C THR A 148 -4.21 -14.23 -1.55
N LEU A 149 -4.81 -13.46 -0.63
CA LEU A 149 -4.49 -12.04 -0.45
C LEU A 149 -3.01 -11.83 -0.10
N LYS A 150 -2.43 -12.64 0.80
CA LYS A 150 -0.98 -12.57 1.11
C LYS A 150 -0.11 -12.89 -0.10
N ARG A 151 -0.50 -13.84 -0.95
CA ARG A 151 0.20 -14.14 -2.22
C ARG A 151 0.12 -12.97 -3.19
N LEU A 152 -1.06 -12.38 -3.39
CA LEU A 152 -1.27 -11.21 -4.24
C LEU A 152 -0.51 -9.99 -3.72
N GLN A 153 -0.50 -9.75 -2.40
CA GLN A 153 0.28 -8.68 -1.76
C GLN A 153 1.78 -8.83 -2.04
N ARG A 154 2.36 -10.02 -1.84
CA ARG A 154 3.77 -10.28 -2.14
C ARG A 154 4.07 -10.04 -3.62
N ARG A 155 3.19 -10.52 -4.50
CA ARG A 155 3.30 -10.28 -5.95
C ARG A 155 3.24 -8.79 -6.28
N ALA A 156 2.37 -8.03 -5.62
CA ALA A 156 2.24 -6.59 -5.81
C ALA A 156 3.55 -5.85 -5.51
N TYR A 157 4.15 -6.11 -4.34
CA TYR A 157 5.45 -5.55 -3.99
C TYR A 157 6.54 -5.94 -4.99
N MET A 158 6.64 -7.23 -5.32
CA MET A 158 7.63 -7.72 -6.29
C MET A 158 7.47 -7.04 -7.65
N MET A 159 6.26 -7.02 -8.20
CA MET A 159 5.98 -6.38 -9.49
C MET A 159 6.28 -4.88 -9.46
N PHE A 160 5.89 -4.17 -8.40
CA PHE A 160 6.12 -2.73 -8.28
C PHE A 160 7.62 -2.40 -8.29
N PHE A 161 8.43 -3.11 -7.49
CA PHE A 161 9.87 -2.86 -7.39
C PHE A 161 10.65 -3.29 -8.63
N LEU A 162 10.25 -4.37 -9.30
CA LEU A 162 10.87 -4.83 -10.55
C LEU A 162 10.50 -3.91 -11.72
N THR A 163 9.27 -3.39 -11.75
CA THR A 163 8.83 -2.46 -12.78
C THR A 163 9.60 -1.15 -12.68
N ARG A 164 10.03 -0.61 -13.84
CA ARG A 164 10.87 0.60 -13.95
C ARG A 164 12.20 0.50 -13.16
N PHE A 165 12.64 -0.73 -12.86
CA PHE A 165 13.86 -1.03 -12.10
C PHE A 165 13.99 -0.20 -10.81
N ARG A 166 12.88 0.04 -10.11
CA ARG A 166 12.84 0.88 -8.89
C ARG A 166 13.78 0.36 -7.80
N PHE A 167 14.03 -0.94 -7.75
CA PHE A 167 15.01 -1.53 -6.84
C PHE A 167 16.42 -0.95 -7.01
N LEU A 168 16.79 -0.43 -8.19
CA LEU A 168 18.08 0.24 -8.40
C LEU A 168 18.22 1.50 -7.55
N LYS A 169 17.12 2.23 -7.28
CA LYS A 169 17.11 3.37 -6.35
C LYS A 169 17.41 2.94 -4.90
N MET A 170 17.22 1.66 -4.57
CA MET A 170 17.50 1.11 -3.25
C MET A 170 18.94 0.59 -3.10
N LEU A 171 19.64 0.29 -4.19
CA LEU A 171 21.01 -0.24 -4.16
C LEU A 171 21.99 0.64 -3.37
N PRO A 172 22.05 1.97 -3.54
CA PRO A 172 22.95 2.81 -2.74
C PRO A 172 22.67 2.71 -1.23
N LYS A 173 21.41 2.48 -0.83
CA LYS A 173 21.01 2.31 0.57
C LYS A 173 21.43 0.95 1.14
N LEU A 174 21.56 -0.08 0.31
CA LEU A 174 22.03 -1.42 0.69
C LEU A 174 23.53 -1.44 1.00
N PHE A 175 24.33 -0.61 0.32
CA PHE A 175 25.77 -0.46 0.57
C PHE A 175 26.11 0.48 1.73
N SER A 176 25.10 1.14 2.33
CA SER A 176 25.27 1.88 3.58
C SER A 176 25.36 0.92 4.77
N LEU A 177 26.54 0.82 5.40
CA LEU A 177 26.86 -0.08 6.53
C LEU A 177 25.86 -0.04 7.71
N ARG A 178 25.16 1.08 7.92
CA ARG A 178 24.16 1.23 8.99
C ARG A 178 22.77 0.70 8.62
N SER A 179 22.46 0.61 7.32
CA SER A 179 21.12 0.25 6.83
C SER A 179 21.05 -1.17 6.27
N SER A 180 22.20 -1.72 5.84
CA SER A 180 22.32 -3.05 5.22
C SER A 180 21.76 -4.18 6.08
N LYS A 181 22.08 -4.21 7.39
CA LYS A 181 21.53 -5.20 8.35
C LYS A 181 20.01 -5.13 8.52
N ARG A 182 19.39 -3.97 8.27
CA ARG A 182 17.93 -3.81 8.33
C ARG A 182 17.27 -4.35 7.07
N TYR A 183 17.84 -4.04 5.90
CA TYR A 183 17.32 -4.50 4.61
C TYR A 183 17.51 -6.01 4.42
N LEU A 184 18.67 -6.56 4.80
CA LEU A 184 18.92 -8.00 4.74
C LEU A 184 17.91 -8.79 5.59
N ARG A 185 17.70 -8.37 6.85
CA ARG A 185 16.66 -8.98 7.71
C ARG A 185 15.25 -8.86 7.14
N ALA A 186 14.93 -7.76 6.48
CA ALA A 186 13.63 -7.59 5.82
C ALA A 186 13.47 -8.50 4.60
N ILE A 187 14.54 -8.71 3.83
CA ILE A 187 14.56 -9.64 2.69
C ILE A 187 14.40 -11.08 3.18
N GLU A 188 15.21 -11.48 4.17
CA GLU A 188 15.12 -12.80 4.82
C GLU A 188 13.70 -13.08 5.32
N ARG A 189 13.11 -12.14 6.08
CA ARG A 189 11.78 -12.32 6.66
C ARG A 189 10.66 -12.46 5.62
N ASN A 190 10.72 -11.70 4.53
CA ASN A 190 9.59 -11.56 3.60
C ASN A 190 9.72 -12.37 2.31
N PHE A 191 10.94 -12.70 1.88
CA PHE A 191 11.20 -13.27 0.55
C PHE A 191 11.92 -14.63 0.57
N LEU A 192 12.58 -15.02 1.67
CA LEU A 192 13.15 -16.35 1.78
C LEU A 192 12.13 -17.38 2.33
N PRO A 193 12.13 -18.62 1.80
CA PRO A 193 11.29 -19.70 2.29
C PRO A 193 11.67 -20.09 3.72
N GLU A 194 10.67 -20.50 4.54
CA GLU A 194 10.84 -20.79 5.98
C GLU A 194 11.92 -21.83 6.28
N ALA A 195 12.16 -22.76 5.34
CA ALA A 195 13.23 -23.74 5.42
C ALA A 195 14.65 -23.12 5.58
N ILE A 196 14.81 -21.83 5.24
CA ILE A 196 16.10 -21.12 5.29
C ILE A 196 16.18 -20.15 6.48
N VAL A 197 15.04 -19.64 6.97
CA VAL A 197 15.01 -18.47 7.88
C VAL A 197 14.83 -18.84 9.36
N GLY A 198 14.59 -20.11 9.68
CA GLY A 198 14.38 -20.60 11.04
C GLY A 198 13.05 -20.12 11.66
N PRO A 199 12.48 -20.87 12.63
CA PRO A 199 11.10 -20.69 13.07
C PRO A 199 10.77 -19.36 13.77
N ASN A 200 11.77 -18.59 14.23
CA ASN A 200 11.57 -17.40 15.08
C ASN A 200 11.47 -16.06 14.36
N THR A 201 11.41 -16.00 13.03
CA THR A 201 11.53 -14.72 12.29
C THR A 201 10.21 -14.06 11.88
N ARG A 202 9.06 -14.72 12.08
CA ARG A 202 7.74 -14.23 11.64
C ARG A 202 6.77 -13.80 12.75
N ALA A 203 7.18 -13.89 14.02
CA ALA A 203 6.37 -13.40 15.14
C ALA A 203 6.63 -11.89 15.38
N ASN A 204 5.71 -11.05 14.89
CA ASN A 204 5.29 -9.73 15.37
C ASN A 204 4.55 -8.97 14.26
#